data_AF-A0A971P482-F1
#
_entry.id   AF-A0A971P482-F1
#
_cell.length_a   1.000
_cell.length_b   1.000
_cell.length_c   1.000
_cell.angle_alpha   90.00
_cell.angle_beta   90.00
_cell.angle_gamma   90.00
#
_symmetry.space_group_name_H-M   'P 1'
#
loop_
_entity.id
_entity.type
_entity.pdbx_description
1 polymer ?
#
loop_
_entity_poly.entity_id
_entity_poly.type
_entity_poly.pdbx_seq_one_letter_code
_entity_poly.pdbx_strand_id
1 'polypeptide(L)'
;MMFMIGALVTGAAGSVPERGVSYTVASVEAVLDATAFSCRIRDYAQPTAVRFTVRLRDVAATSGPNAAAAQEFLQERLRDPRQIKLHNVEDRGYFRLTADVYVDGVDVGAQMAGEGLVRRSLPAEPTPQPQVRTEVLSFEPPERAIDRPRAAPVGRSGESLQTLLTRTVDLSRIGPETTVQEALTIVAESVEPRLPLLILWNDLERNALVDRDMPIGIEGLGRIRLDRGLDLILRSAAPNSALTLTAEGGILTLSTRYGGVYKPRMAVYSVGDIFASPSGQHSMYGGRNGGLGGNYGGAMMR
;
A
#
# COMPACT_ATOMS: atom_id res chain seq x y z
N MET A 1 -43.75 -63.20 2.93
CA MET A 1 -42.28 -63.16 3.13
C MET A 1 -41.68 -62.50 1.90
N MET A 2 -41.51 -61.17 1.91
CA MET A 2 -40.80 -60.42 0.87
C MET A 2 -40.43 -59.06 1.45
N PHE A 3 -39.17 -58.91 1.87
CA PHE A 3 -38.60 -57.66 2.40
C PHE A 3 -38.15 -56.79 1.23
N MET A 4 -38.69 -55.57 1.13
CA MET A 4 -38.23 -54.52 0.23
C MET A 4 -37.21 -53.67 1.01
N ILE A 5 -35.93 -53.78 0.65
CA ILE A 5 -34.83 -52.98 1.18
C ILE A 5 -34.76 -51.70 0.34
N GLY A 6 -35.28 -50.60 0.86
CA GLY A 6 -35.05 -49.26 0.33
C GLY A 6 -33.69 -48.74 0.80
N ALA A 7 -32.73 -48.65 -0.12
CA ALA A 7 -31.41 -48.09 0.14
C ALA A 7 -31.51 -46.56 0.28
N LEU A 8 -31.30 -46.06 1.50
CA LEU A 8 -31.13 -44.64 1.81
C LEU A 8 -29.72 -44.21 1.39
N VAL A 9 -29.58 -43.59 0.21
CA VAL A 9 -28.31 -42.97 -0.21
C VAL A 9 -28.13 -41.68 0.60
N THR A 10 -27.39 -41.80 1.70
CA THR A 10 -27.00 -40.67 2.54
C THR A 10 -25.76 -40.05 1.90
N GLY A 11 -25.97 -39.01 1.09
CA GLY A 11 -24.88 -38.20 0.55
C GLY A 11 -24.17 -37.46 1.68
N ALA A 12 -22.94 -37.90 2.00
CA ALA A 12 -22.06 -37.17 2.89
C ALA A 12 -21.64 -35.87 2.20
N ALA A 13 -22.24 -34.74 2.62
CA ALA A 13 -21.73 -33.42 2.33
C ALA A 13 -20.35 -33.30 3.00
N GLY A 14 -19.29 -33.43 2.22
CA GLY A 14 -17.93 -33.18 2.68
C GLY A 14 -17.79 -31.72 3.08
N SER A 15 -17.93 -31.43 4.38
CA SER A 15 -17.61 -30.13 4.95
C SER A 15 -16.09 -29.94 4.88
N VAL A 16 -15.64 -29.17 3.90
CA VAL A 16 -14.25 -28.71 3.78
C VAL A 16 -13.90 -27.91 5.06
N PRO A 17 -12.77 -28.18 5.71
CA PRO A 17 -12.41 -27.48 6.95
C PRO A 17 -12.19 -25.98 6.69
N GLU A 18 -13.09 -25.14 7.23
CA GLU A 18 -12.99 -23.68 7.23
C GLU A 18 -11.79 -23.23 8.08
N ARG A 19 -10.61 -23.09 7.47
CA ARG A 19 -9.44 -22.43 8.09
C ARG A 19 -9.16 -21.02 7.56
N GLY A 20 -10.09 -20.44 6.80
CA GLY A 20 -9.98 -19.11 6.23
C GLY A 20 -10.95 -18.11 6.87
N VAL A 21 -10.57 -16.84 6.86
CA VAL A 21 -11.49 -15.74 7.16
C VAL A 21 -12.63 -15.77 6.13
N SER A 22 -13.87 -15.82 6.62
CA SER A 22 -15.08 -15.80 5.78
C SER A 22 -15.84 -14.50 5.96
N TYR A 23 -16.43 -14.00 4.88
CA TYR A 23 -17.22 -12.77 4.90
C TYR A 23 -18.56 -12.97 4.19
N THR A 24 -19.61 -12.32 4.72
CA THR A 24 -20.94 -12.29 4.06
C THR A 24 -21.08 -11.04 3.21
N VAL A 25 -21.46 -11.21 1.94
CA VAL A 25 -21.76 -10.08 1.05
C VAL A 25 -23.14 -9.52 1.39
N ALA A 26 -23.23 -8.20 1.52
CA ALA A 26 -24.47 -7.46 1.81
C ALA A 26 -25.27 -7.15 0.54
N SER A 27 -24.61 -6.65 -0.51
CA SER A 27 -25.21 -6.34 -1.81
C SER A 27 -24.20 -6.53 -2.93
N VAL A 28 -24.63 -7.08 -4.06
CA VAL A 28 -23.86 -7.07 -5.32
C VAL A 28 -24.30 -5.84 -6.10
N GLU A 29 -23.32 -5.09 -6.60
CA GLU A 29 -23.54 -3.80 -7.24
C GLU A 29 -23.45 -3.91 -8.76
N ALA A 30 -22.41 -4.58 -9.26
CA ALA A 30 -22.19 -4.81 -10.69
C ALA A 30 -21.22 -5.96 -10.91
N VAL A 31 -21.44 -6.76 -11.96
CA VAL A 31 -20.44 -7.70 -12.49
C VAL A 31 -19.52 -6.93 -13.44
N LEU A 32 -18.21 -6.99 -13.20
CA LEU A 32 -17.22 -6.20 -13.94
C LEU A 32 -16.66 -6.99 -15.13
N ASP A 33 -16.28 -8.24 -14.89
CA ASP A 33 -15.74 -9.15 -15.90
C ASP A 33 -16.15 -10.60 -15.60
N ALA A 34 -15.73 -11.54 -16.46
CA ALA A 34 -16.00 -12.97 -16.33
C ALA A 34 -15.57 -13.60 -14.98
N THR A 35 -14.72 -12.92 -14.22
CA THR A 35 -14.10 -13.42 -13.00
C THR A 35 -14.19 -12.43 -11.84
N ALA A 36 -14.78 -11.24 -12.03
CA ALA A 36 -14.77 -10.18 -11.04
C ALA A 36 -16.10 -9.45 -10.98
N PHE A 37 -16.51 -9.10 -9.76
CA PHE A 37 -17.70 -8.31 -9.49
C PHE A 37 -17.45 -7.35 -8.35
N SER A 38 -18.28 -6.32 -8.27
CA SER A 38 -18.27 -5.32 -7.21
C SER A 38 -19.42 -5.56 -6.22
N CYS A 39 -19.12 -5.47 -4.93
CA CYS A 39 -20.08 -5.74 -3.87
C CYS A 39 -19.77 -4.98 -2.59
N ARG A 40 -20.74 -4.92 -1.68
CA ARG A 40 -20.55 -4.46 -0.29
C ARG A 40 -20.51 -5.66 0.64
N ILE A 41 -19.63 -5.62 1.65
CA ILE A 41 -19.45 -6.72 2.59
C ILE A 41 -20.02 -6.29 3.95
N ARG A 42 -20.85 -7.14 4.56
CA ARG A 42 -21.53 -6.84 5.84
C ARG A 42 -20.56 -6.88 7.01
N ASP A 43 -19.72 -7.90 7.05
CA ASP A 43 -18.92 -8.27 8.23
C ASP A 43 -17.48 -7.75 8.15
N TYR A 44 -17.20 -6.81 7.24
CA TYR A 44 -15.87 -6.21 7.11
C TYR A 44 -15.67 -5.10 8.15
N ALA A 45 -14.58 -5.18 8.92
CA ALA A 45 -14.32 -4.27 10.03
C ALA A 45 -13.99 -2.84 9.55
N GLN A 46 -15.03 -2.01 9.37
CA GLN A 46 -15.01 -0.58 9.03
C GLN A 46 -14.47 -0.20 7.63
N PRO A 47 -15.03 0.82 6.94
CA PRO A 47 -16.41 1.31 6.95
C PRO A 47 -17.33 0.51 5.99
N THR A 48 -18.58 0.28 6.39
CA THR A 48 -19.61 -0.48 5.63
C THR A 48 -20.06 0.17 4.31
N ALA A 49 -19.64 1.41 4.05
CA ALA A 49 -19.99 2.18 2.84
C ALA A 49 -19.06 1.89 1.65
N VAL A 50 -18.04 1.06 1.84
CA VAL A 50 -17.02 0.80 0.82
C VAL A 50 -17.47 -0.29 -0.15
N ARG A 51 -17.22 -0.04 -1.46
CA ARG A 51 -17.40 -1.01 -2.53
C ARG A 51 -16.12 -1.82 -2.70
N PHE A 52 -16.22 -3.13 -2.59
CA PHE A 52 -15.15 -4.08 -2.84
C PHE A 52 -15.26 -4.64 -4.24
N THR A 53 -14.13 -4.87 -4.90
CA THR A 53 -14.04 -5.66 -6.12
C THR A 53 -13.53 -7.04 -5.76
N VAL A 54 -14.38 -8.05 -5.85
CA VAL A 54 -14.03 -9.44 -5.59
C VAL A 54 -13.70 -10.13 -6.90
N ARG A 55 -12.53 -10.76 -6.96
CA ARG A 55 -12.11 -11.63 -8.06
C ARG A 55 -12.13 -13.09 -7.59
N LEU A 56 -12.67 -13.96 -8.43
CA LEU A 56 -12.68 -15.40 -8.22
C LEU A 56 -11.24 -15.91 -8.15
N ARG A 57 -10.91 -16.61 -7.05
CA ARG A 57 -9.61 -17.24 -6.84
C ARG A 57 -9.38 -18.37 -7.84
N ASP A 58 -8.14 -18.49 -8.31
CA ASP A 58 -7.66 -19.60 -9.16
C ASP A 58 -8.48 -19.80 -10.45
N VAL A 59 -9.20 -18.76 -10.88
CA VAL A 59 -10.02 -18.78 -12.08
C VAL A 59 -9.44 -17.80 -13.10
N ALA A 60 -9.02 -18.33 -14.24
CA ALA A 60 -8.59 -17.54 -15.39
C ALA A 60 -9.73 -17.52 -16.43
N ALA A 61 -10.13 -16.30 -16.84
CA ALA A 61 -11.05 -16.14 -17.95
C ALA A 61 -10.43 -16.70 -19.23
N THR A 62 -11.20 -17.51 -19.96
CA THR A 62 -10.79 -18.00 -21.27
C THR A 62 -11.03 -16.88 -22.29
N SER A 63 -9.99 -16.45 -23.02
CA SER A 63 -10.14 -15.43 -24.06
C SER A 63 -11.13 -15.87 -25.15
N GLY A 64 -11.99 -14.97 -25.62
CA GLY A 64 -12.94 -15.21 -26.71
C GLY A 64 -14.41 -15.28 -26.27
N PRO A 65 -15.29 -15.99 -27.01
CA PRO A 65 -16.74 -16.02 -26.75
C PRO A 65 -17.09 -16.61 -25.37
N ASN A 66 -16.23 -17.45 -24.81
CA ASN A 66 -16.40 -18.03 -23.49
C ASN A 66 -16.30 -16.98 -22.37
N ALA A 67 -15.60 -15.86 -22.57
CA ALA A 67 -15.54 -14.78 -21.58
C ALA A 67 -16.91 -14.09 -21.40
N ALA A 68 -17.63 -13.86 -22.50
CA ALA A 68 -18.96 -13.27 -22.45
C ALA A 68 -19.95 -14.22 -21.77
N ALA A 69 -19.93 -15.52 -22.13
CA ALA A 69 -20.76 -16.53 -21.49
C ALA A 69 -20.45 -16.70 -19.99
N ALA A 70 -19.17 -16.64 -19.61
CA ALA A 70 -18.75 -16.66 -18.21
C ALA A 70 -19.27 -15.46 -17.42
N GLN A 71 -19.24 -14.27 -18.03
CA GLN A 71 -19.77 -13.04 -17.42
C GLN A 71 -21.29 -13.09 -17.26
N GLU A 72 -22.02 -13.55 -18.29
CA GLU A 72 -23.47 -13.70 -18.26
C GLU A 72 -23.89 -14.71 -17.19
N PHE A 73 -23.22 -15.86 -17.12
CA PHE A 73 -23.42 -16.86 -16.07
C PHE A 73 -23.22 -16.27 -14.66
N LEU A 74 -22.13 -15.51 -14.47
CA LEU A 74 -21.84 -14.86 -13.20
C LEU A 74 -22.92 -13.82 -12.84
N GLN A 75 -23.41 -13.07 -13.83
CA GLN A 75 -24.47 -12.09 -13.65
C GLN A 75 -25.80 -12.73 -13.27
N GLU A 76 -26.20 -13.82 -13.93
CA GLU A 76 -27.41 -14.56 -13.59
C GLU A 76 -27.35 -15.12 -12.17
N ARG A 77 -26.21 -15.72 -11.81
CA ARG A 77 -26.04 -16.33 -10.48
C ARG A 77 -26.05 -15.30 -9.35
N LEU A 78 -25.60 -14.08 -9.60
CA LEU A 78 -25.52 -13.00 -8.61
C LEU A 78 -26.76 -12.07 -8.60
N ARG A 79 -27.76 -12.29 -9.48
CA ARG A 79 -28.92 -11.39 -9.63
C ARG A 79 -29.90 -11.45 -8.46
N ASP A 80 -30.20 -12.64 -7.94
CA ASP A 80 -31.13 -12.83 -6.81
C ASP A 80 -30.66 -13.96 -5.86
N PRO A 81 -29.52 -13.77 -5.17
CA PRO A 81 -28.98 -14.77 -4.26
C PRO A 81 -29.68 -14.72 -2.90
N ARG A 82 -29.94 -15.87 -2.26
CA ARG A 82 -30.37 -15.88 -0.86
C ARG A 82 -29.20 -15.52 0.07
N GLN A 83 -28.00 -16.00 -0.27
CA GLN A 83 -26.79 -15.68 0.45
C GLN A 83 -25.55 -15.81 -0.45
N ILE A 84 -24.63 -14.86 -0.31
CA ILE A 84 -23.28 -14.97 -0.90
C ILE A 84 -22.25 -14.94 0.22
N LYS A 85 -21.38 -15.95 0.25
CA LYS A 85 -20.25 -16.06 1.17
C LYS A 85 -18.93 -16.04 0.41
N LEU A 86 -17.97 -15.33 0.96
CA LEU A 86 -16.59 -15.31 0.49
C LEU A 86 -15.75 -16.16 1.43
N HIS A 87 -15.05 -17.15 0.89
CA HIS A 87 -14.15 -18.03 1.64
C HIS A 87 -12.70 -17.80 1.21
N ASN A 88 -11.79 -18.11 2.14
CA ASN A 88 -10.35 -17.99 1.97
C ASN A 88 -9.92 -16.62 1.43
N VAL A 89 -10.50 -15.53 1.93
CA VAL A 89 -10.30 -14.20 1.34
C VAL A 89 -8.85 -13.73 1.48
N GLU A 90 -8.25 -13.33 0.37
CA GLU A 90 -6.94 -12.67 0.28
C GLU A 90 -7.16 -11.20 -0.11
N ASP A 91 -6.68 -10.29 0.74
CA ASP A 91 -6.70 -8.86 0.46
C ASP A 91 -5.55 -8.48 -0.47
N ARG A 92 -5.87 -7.95 -1.66
CA ARG A 92 -4.91 -7.47 -2.66
C ARG A 92 -4.71 -5.95 -2.57
N GLY A 93 -5.27 -5.29 -1.55
CA GLY A 93 -5.30 -3.83 -1.41
C GLY A 93 -6.39 -3.17 -2.26
N TYR A 94 -6.64 -1.87 -2.07
CA TYR A 94 -7.62 -1.07 -2.85
C TYR A 94 -9.04 -1.66 -2.89
N PHE A 95 -9.46 -2.31 -1.79
CA PHE A 95 -10.74 -3.02 -1.71
C PHE A 95 -10.89 -4.11 -2.78
N ARG A 96 -9.76 -4.62 -3.30
CA ARG A 96 -9.71 -5.74 -4.22
C ARG A 96 -9.45 -7.00 -3.42
N LEU A 97 -10.37 -7.94 -3.51
CA LEU A 97 -10.30 -9.20 -2.80
C LEU A 97 -10.15 -10.33 -3.81
N THR A 98 -9.38 -11.35 -3.44
CA THR A 98 -9.37 -12.63 -4.14
C THR A 98 -9.96 -13.69 -3.22
N ALA A 99 -11.04 -14.32 -3.63
CA ALA A 99 -11.79 -15.22 -2.75
C ALA A 99 -12.45 -16.36 -3.53
N ASP A 100 -12.75 -17.44 -2.80
CA ASP A 100 -13.66 -18.48 -3.26
C ASP A 100 -15.09 -17.99 -3.01
N VAL A 101 -15.92 -17.94 -4.05
CA VAL A 101 -17.25 -17.32 -4.00
C VAL A 101 -18.32 -18.40 -3.97
N TYR A 102 -19.09 -18.43 -2.89
CA TYR A 102 -20.19 -19.36 -2.69
C TYR A 102 -21.53 -18.63 -2.77
N VAL A 103 -22.38 -19.04 -3.71
CA VAL A 103 -23.75 -18.53 -3.84
C VAL A 103 -24.71 -19.63 -3.42
N ASP A 104 -25.48 -19.39 -2.36
CA ASP A 104 -26.42 -20.36 -1.77
C ASP A 104 -25.77 -21.70 -1.41
N GLY A 105 -24.49 -21.67 -1.04
CA GLY A 105 -23.69 -22.85 -0.69
C GLY A 105 -23.01 -23.55 -1.87
N VAL A 106 -23.14 -23.05 -3.10
CA VAL A 106 -22.49 -23.60 -4.30
C VAL A 106 -21.27 -22.78 -4.68
N ASP A 107 -20.11 -23.43 -4.87
CA ASP A 107 -18.87 -22.83 -5.37
C ASP A 107 -19.04 -22.42 -6.84
N VAL A 108 -19.13 -21.11 -7.08
CA VAL A 108 -19.32 -20.53 -8.42
C VAL A 108 -18.12 -20.81 -9.32
N GLY A 109 -16.90 -20.73 -8.78
CA GLY A 109 -15.68 -20.99 -9.54
C GLY A 109 -15.56 -22.46 -9.97
N ALA A 110 -15.98 -23.39 -9.12
CA ALA A 110 -16.05 -24.82 -9.49
C ALA A 110 -17.10 -25.06 -10.59
N GLN A 111 -18.27 -24.44 -10.47
CA GLN A 111 -19.35 -24.63 -11.44
C GLN A 111 -18.97 -24.07 -12.83
N MET A 112 -18.43 -22.85 -12.88
CA MET A 112 -17.95 -22.25 -14.14
C MET A 112 -16.86 -23.09 -14.80
N ALA A 113 -15.98 -23.71 -14.01
CA ALA A 113 -14.95 -24.61 -14.53
C ALA A 113 -15.53 -25.93 -15.05
N GLY A 114 -16.54 -26.48 -14.36
CA GLY A 114 -17.27 -27.67 -14.80
C GLY A 114 -18.03 -27.48 -16.11
N GLU A 115 -18.53 -26.28 -16.35
CA GLU A 115 -19.20 -25.89 -17.60
C GLU A 115 -18.21 -25.48 -18.72
N GLY A 116 -16.90 -25.49 -18.45
CA GLY A 116 -15.86 -25.14 -19.42
C GLY A 116 -15.79 -23.64 -19.76
N LEU A 117 -16.45 -22.79 -18.98
CA LEU A 117 -16.47 -21.34 -19.17
C LEU A 117 -15.12 -20.71 -18.78
N VAL A 118 -14.48 -21.26 -17.75
CA VAL A 118 -13.21 -20.78 -17.22
C VAL A 118 -12.20 -21.92 -17.04
N ARG A 119 -10.92 -21.58 -17.06
CA ARG A 119 -9.86 -22.52 -16.70
C ARG A 119 -9.50 -22.31 -15.23
N ARG A 120 -9.54 -23.38 -14.44
CA ARG A 120 -8.88 -23.35 -13.12
C ARG A 120 -7.37 -23.32 -13.34
N SER A 121 -6.73 -22.23 -12.97
CA SER A 121 -5.28 -22.23 -12.81
C SER A 121 -4.98 -23.08 -11.59
N LEU A 122 -4.14 -24.11 -11.71
CA LEU A 122 -3.57 -24.75 -10.53
C LEU A 122 -2.97 -23.65 -9.64
N PRO A 123 -3.06 -23.79 -8.29
CA PRO A 123 -2.47 -22.82 -7.39
C PRO A 123 -1.01 -22.67 -7.81
N ALA A 124 -0.66 -21.48 -8.30
CA ALA A 124 0.71 -21.18 -8.61
C ALA A 124 1.49 -21.45 -7.32
N GLU A 125 2.52 -22.29 -7.38
CA GLU A 125 3.51 -22.33 -6.31
C GLU A 125 3.82 -20.88 -5.94
N PRO A 126 3.85 -20.52 -4.64
CA PRO A 126 4.08 -19.16 -4.23
C PRO A 126 5.36 -18.72 -4.92
N THR A 127 5.22 -17.89 -5.97
CA THR A 127 6.35 -17.38 -6.71
C THR A 127 7.24 -16.77 -5.64
N PRO A 128 8.47 -17.28 -5.42
CA PRO A 128 9.34 -16.69 -4.44
C PRO A 128 9.39 -15.22 -4.80
N GLN A 129 8.92 -14.38 -3.88
CA GLN A 129 8.98 -12.94 -4.03
C GLN A 129 10.40 -12.66 -4.53
N PRO A 130 10.59 -11.90 -5.62
CA PRO A 130 11.92 -11.57 -6.08
C PRO A 130 12.64 -11.08 -4.85
N GLN A 131 13.64 -11.86 -4.40
CA GLN A 131 14.44 -11.48 -3.26
C GLN A 131 14.95 -10.11 -3.66
N VAL A 132 14.42 -9.08 -3.00
CA VAL A 132 14.97 -7.75 -3.11
C VAL A 132 16.36 -7.93 -2.59
N ARG A 133 17.31 -8.18 -3.50
CA ARG A 133 18.70 -8.03 -3.22
C ARG A 133 18.77 -6.61 -2.72
N THR A 134 18.99 -6.48 -1.41
CA THR A 134 19.56 -5.28 -0.86
C THR A 134 20.97 -5.22 -1.46
N GLU A 135 21.06 -4.89 -2.74
CA GLU A 135 22.20 -4.13 -3.21
C GLU A 135 22.11 -2.85 -2.41
N VAL A 136 22.89 -2.83 -1.34
CA VAL A 136 23.26 -1.61 -0.65
C VAL A 136 23.95 -0.79 -1.73
N LEU A 137 23.17 -0.01 -2.47
CA LEU A 137 23.67 1.11 -3.23
C LEU A 137 24.30 2.02 -2.18
N SER A 138 25.61 1.89 -2.03
CA SER A 138 26.44 2.84 -1.31
C SER A 138 26.28 4.18 -2.01
N PHE A 139 25.29 4.95 -1.58
CA PHE A 139 25.26 6.37 -1.88
C PHE A 139 26.40 6.98 -1.07
N GLU A 140 27.50 7.31 -1.75
CA GLU A 140 28.41 8.32 -1.22
C GLU A 140 27.57 9.56 -0.92
N PRO A 141 27.58 10.07 0.33
CA PRO A 141 26.98 11.36 0.61
C PRO A 141 27.68 12.38 -0.29
N PRO A 142 26.96 13.25 -1.01
CA PRO A 142 27.64 14.36 -1.65
C PRO A 142 28.28 15.20 -0.54
N GLU A 143 29.61 15.15 -0.44
CA GLU A 143 30.43 16.09 0.33
C GLU A 143 30.31 17.48 -0.31
N ARG A 144 29.15 18.10 -0.10
CA ARG A 144 28.99 19.54 -0.10
C ARG A 144 28.19 19.88 1.13
N ALA A 145 28.90 19.98 2.25
CA ALA A 145 28.52 20.88 3.32
C ALA A 145 28.35 22.27 2.69
N ILE A 146 27.14 22.59 2.25
CA ILE A 146 26.78 23.97 2.01
C ILE A 146 26.67 24.56 3.40
N ASP A 147 27.76 25.17 3.83
CA ASP A 147 27.84 26.09 4.94
C ASP A 147 26.95 27.30 4.59
N ARG A 148 25.62 27.08 4.61
CA ARG A 148 24.66 28.16 4.52
C ARG A 148 24.58 28.74 5.93
N PRO A 149 24.70 30.07 6.11
CA PRO A 149 24.22 30.68 7.33
C PRO A 149 22.80 30.18 7.53
N ARG A 150 22.49 29.69 8.74
CA ARG A 150 21.16 29.27 9.17
C ARG A 150 20.22 30.45 8.94
N ALA A 151 19.66 30.53 7.74
CA ALA A 151 18.73 31.56 7.37
C ALA A 151 17.58 31.44 8.36
N ALA A 152 17.29 32.54 9.07
CA ALA A 152 16.10 32.66 9.88
C ALA A 152 14.89 32.15 9.06
N PRO A 153 13.93 31.45 9.69
CA PRO A 153 12.80 30.86 8.98
C PRO A 153 12.14 31.91 8.08
N VAL A 154 12.23 31.69 6.77
CA VAL A 154 11.55 32.50 5.76
C VAL A 154 10.07 32.14 5.87
N GLY A 155 9.35 32.94 6.63
CA GLY A 155 7.93 32.74 6.91
C GLY A 155 7.45 33.65 8.03
N ARG A 156 7.73 34.95 7.95
CA ARG A 156 6.97 35.95 8.72
C ARG A 156 5.59 36.14 8.06
N SER A 157 4.75 35.11 8.15
CA SER A 157 3.31 35.20 7.88
C SER A 157 2.65 34.88 9.22
N GLY A 158 2.04 35.87 9.86
CA GLY A 158 1.72 35.87 11.30
C GLY A 158 0.64 34.91 11.78
N GLU A 159 0.23 33.92 10.99
CA GLU A 159 -0.77 32.93 11.41
C GLU A 159 -0.13 31.55 11.58
N SER A 160 -0.46 30.90 12.70
CA SER A 160 0.00 29.53 12.96
C SER A 160 -0.64 28.57 11.95
N LEU A 161 0.12 27.56 11.50
CA LEU A 161 -0.39 26.54 10.58
C LEU A 161 -1.66 25.84 11.10
N GLN A 162 -1.80 25.73 12.43
CA GLN A 162 -3.02 25.22 13.04
C GLN A 162 -4.24 26.12 12.78
N THR A 163 -4.05 27.44 12.84
CA THR A 163 -5.10 28.42 12.50
C THR A 163 -5.59 28.22 11.06
N LEU A 164 -4.67 28.01 10.12
CA LEU A 164 -5.01 27.74 8.71
C LEU A 164 -5.81 26.44 8.56
N LEU A 165 -5.39 25.36 9.21
CA LEU A 165 -6.07 24.05 9.16
C LEU A 165 -7.48 24.08 9.79
N THR A 166 -7.74 24.95 10.77
CA THR A 166 -9.06 25.06 11.41
C THR A 166 -10.07 25.89 10.61
N ARG A 167 -9.62 26.64 9.59
CA ARG A 167 -10.47 27.54 8.81
C ARG A 167 -11.47 26.75 7.95
N THR A 168 -12.68 27.28 7.82
CA THR A 168 -13.69 26.75 6.91
C THR A 168 -13.43 27.28 5.50
N VAL A 169 -13.30 26.37 4.54
CA VAL A 169 -13.05 26.66 3.12
C VAL A 169 -14.15 26.06 2.25
N ASP A 170 -14.32 26.63 1.06
CA ASP A 170 -15.26 26.14 0.06
C ASP A 170 -14.53 25.21 -0.92
N LEU A 171 -14.82 23.91 -0.82
CA LEU A 171 -14.27 22.85 -1.67
C LEU A 171 -15.32 22.31 -2.66
N SER A 172 -16.36 23.09 -2.96
CA SER A 172 -17.39 22.73 -3.95
C SER A 172 -16.84 22.51 -5.36
N ARG A 173 -15.64 23.03 -5.67
CA ARG A 173 -14.95 22.84 -6.96
C ARG A 173 -14.41 21.42 -7.16
N ILE A 174 -14.36 20.63 -6.10
CA ILE A 174 -13.87 19.25 -6.13
C ILE A 174 -15.01 18.33 -6.58
N GLY A 175 -14.80 17.65 -7.70
CA GLY A 175 -15.74 16.70 -8.30
C GLY A 175 -15.13 15.29 -8.46
N PRO A 176 -15.95 14.32 -8.93
CA PRO A 176 -15.55 12.92 -9.00
C PRO A 176 -14.36 12.67 -9.95
N GLU A 177 -14.25 13.48 -11.00
CA GLU A 177 -13.17 13.42 -12.00
C GLU A 177 -11.93 14.26 -11.59
N THR A 178 -11.99 14.98 -10.47
CA THR A 178 -10.85 15.80 -10.01
C THR A 178 -9.71 14.88 -9.61
N THR A 179 -8.50 15.17 -10.12
CA THR A 179 -7.32 14.36 -9.81
C THR A 179 -6.80 14.64 -8.40
N VAL A 180 -6.01 13.71 -7.82
CA VAL A 180 -5.36 13.90 -6.51
C VAL A 180 -4.51 15.18 -6.50
N GLN A 181 -3.74 15.42 -7.57
CA GLN A 181 -2.92 16.61 -7.68
C GLN A 181 -3.77 17.89 -7.70
N GLU A 182 -4.84 17.91 -8.49
CA GLU A 182 -5.74 19.06 -8.57
C GLU A 182 -6.45 19.31 -7.24
N ALA A 183 -6.95 18.25 -6.59
CA ALA A 183 -7.63 18.36 -5.30
C ALA A 183 -6.72 18.97 -4.23
N LEU A 184 -5.47 18.51 -4.12
CA LEU A 184 -4.49 19.05 -3.16
C LEU A 184 -4.11 20.49 -3.49
N THR A 185 -4.01 20.83 -4.78
CA THR A 185 -3.75 22.20 -5.22
C THR A 185 -4.90 23.13 -4.86
N ILE A 186 -6.15 22.71 -5.11
CA ILE A 186 -7.36 23.47 -4.74
C ILE A 186 -7.38 23.71 -3.23
N VAL A 187 -7.11 22.69 -2.42
CA VAL A 187 -7.04 22.83 -0.96
C VAL A 187 -5.97 23.83 -0.54
N ALA A 188 -4.78 23.77 -1.15
CA ALA A 188 -3.68 24.67 -0.81
C ALA A 188 -3.97 26.14 -1.17
N GLU A 189 -4.71 26.37 -2.25
CA GLU A 189 -5.13 27.69 -2.73
C GLU A 189 -6.40 28.23 -2.06
N SER A 190 -7.15 27.39 -1.34
CA SER A 190 -8.42 27.77 -0.71
C SER A 190 -8.26 28.62 0.56
N VAL A 191 -7.04 28.79 1.07
CA VAL A 191 -6.72 29.58 2.26
C VAL A 191 -5.72 30.66 1.94
N GLU A 192 -5.88 31.82 2.58
CA GLU A 192 -4.93 32.93 2.52
C GLU A 192 -4.38 33.21 3.92
N PRO A 193 -3.03 33.15 4.13
CA PRO A 193 -1.98 32.80 3.15
C PRO A 193 -2.07 31.33 2.66
N ARG A 194 -1.61 31.09 1.42
CA ARG A 194 -1.62 29.75 0.78
C ARG A 194 -1.04 28.70 1.72
N LEU A 195 -1.69 27.54 1.82
CA LEU A 195 -1.22 26.46 2.68
C LEU A 195 0.17 26.00 2.18
N PRO A 196 1.23 26.09 3.00
CA PRO A 196 2.55 25.63 2.60
C PRO A 196 2.58 24.09 2.63
N LEU A 197 2.17 23.47 1.52
CA LEU A 197 2.06 22.03 1.34
C LEU A 197 3.16 21.50 0.43
N LEU A 198 4.01 20.59 0.94
CA LEU A 198 5.00 19.84 0.19
C LEU A 198 4.52 18.39 0.01
N ILE A 199 4.49 17.91 -1.23
CA ILE A 199 4.02 16.56 -1.55
C ILE A 199 5.18 15.72 -2.08
N LEU A 200 5.49 14.61 -1.42
CA LEU A 200 6.53 13.67 -1.85
C LEU A 200 5.99 12.68 -2.88
N TRP A 201 5.75 13.13 -4.11
CA TRP A 201 5.11 12.31 -5.16
C TRP A 201 5.81 10.96 -5.40
N ASN A 202 7.14 10.95 -5.50
CA ASN A 202 7.89 9.70 -5.71
C ASN A 202 7.66 8.67 -4.58
N ASP A 203 7.44 9.14 -3.35
CA ASP A 203 7.15 8.27 -2.21
C ASP A 203 5.69 7.80 -2.24
N LEU A 204 4.75 8.68 -2.57
CA LEU A 204 3.34 8.33 -2.72
C LEU A 204 3.10 7.30 -3.84
N GLU A 205 3.73 7.50 -5.00
CA GLU A 205 3.63 6.58 -6.15
C GLU A 205 4.23 5.20 -5.81
N ARG A 206 5.39 5.16 -5.13
CA ARG A 206 6.10 3.90 -4.84
C ARG A 206 5.56 3.13 -3.63
N ASN A 207 5.14 3.85 -2.59
CA ASN A 207 4.83 3.24 -1.28
C ASN A 207 3.33 3.29 -0.94
N ALA A 208 2.54 4.15 -1.58
CA ALA A 208 1.09 4.23 -1.40
C ALA A 208 0.28 3.94 -2.67
N LEU A 209 0.97 3.74 -3.82
CA LEU A 209 0.39 3.62 -5.17
C LEU A 209 -0.65 4.71 -5.44
N VAL A 210 -0.33 5.94 -5.05
CA VAL A 210 -1.13 7.13 -5.33
C VAL A 210 -0.45 7.87 -6.47
N ASP A 211 -1.10 7.86 -7.62
CA ASP A 211 -0.66 8.61 -8.80
C ASP A 211 -1.25 10.03 -8.78
N ARG A 212 -0.56 10.97 -9.44
CA ARG A 212 -0.97 12.39 -9.52
C ARG A 212 -2.31 12.57 -10.21
N ASP A 213 -2.50 11.82 -11.30
CA ASP A 213 -3.65 11.90 -12.20
C ASP A 213 -4.79 10.97 -11.77
N MET A 214 -4.65 10.28 -10.63
CA MET A 214 -5.69 9.41 -10.08
C MET A 214 -6.92 10.25 -9.71
N PRO A 215 -8.14 9.87 -10.16
CA PRO A 215 -9.35 10.57 -9.75
C PRO A 215 -9.65 10.27 -8.28
N ILE A 216 -9.99 11.29 -7.50
CA ILE A 216 -10.28 11.12 -6.07
C ILE A 216 -11.67 10.51 -5.81
N GLY A 217 -12.59 10.59 -6.77
CA GLY A 217 -13.95 10.03 -6.65
C GLY A 217 -14.83 10.66 -5.55
N ILE A 218 -14.52 11.89 -5.10
CA ILE A 218 -15.31 12.62 -4.10
C ILE A 218 -16.15 13.68 -4.81
N GLU A 219 -17.43 13.76 -4.49
CA GLU A 219 -18.33 14.78 -5.02
C GLU A 219 -18.64 15.86 -3.97
N GLY A 220 -18.34 17.12 -4.29
CA GLY A 220 -18.99 18.28 -3.68
C GLY A 220 -18.84 18.40 -2.16
N LEU A 221 -17.60 18.56 -1.67
CA LEU A 221 -17.31 18.72 -0.23
C LEU A 221 -17.91 19.98 0.42
N GLY A 222 -18.42 20.93 -0.39
CA GLY A 222 -19.08 22.14 0.07
C GLY A 222 -18.19 22.99 0.99
N ARG A 223 -18.82 23.67 1.97
CA ARG A 223 -18.08 24.40 3.02
C ARG A 223 -17.71 23.44 4.15
N ILE A 224 -16.42 23.16 4.28
CA ILE A 224 -15.88 22.25 5.29
C ILE A 224 -14.61 22.85 5.93
N ARG A 225 -14.28 22.41 7.15
CA ARG A 225 -12.99 22.76 7.76
C ARG A 225 -11.84 22.16 6.94
N LEU A 226 -10.75 22.91 6.75
CA LEU A 226 -9.63 22.52 5.89
C LEU A 226 -8.99 21.19 6.34
N ASP A 227 -8.82 21.00 7.65
CA ASP A 227 -8.33 19.75 8.24
C ASP A 227 -9.19 18.53 7.82
N ARG A 228 -10.52 18.68 7.88
CA ARG A 228 -11.46 17.63 7.50
C ARG A 228 -11.54 17.43 5.99
N GLY A 229 -11.51 18.50 5.20
CA GLY A 229 -11.47 18.41 3.75
C GLY A 229 -10.21 17.68 3.27
N LEU A 230 -9.05 18.04 3.83
CA LEU A 230 -7.78 17.38 3.54
C LEU A 230 -7.77 15.91 3.98
N ASP A 231 -8.26 15.59 5.19
CA ASP A 231 -8.39 14.20 5.66
C ASP A 231 -9.30 13.37 4.75
N LEU A 232 -10.42 13.92 4.28
CA LEU A 232 -11.32 13.23 3.34
C LEU A 232 -10.67 12.98 1.97
N ILE A 233 -9.97 13.98 1.42
CA ILE A 233 -9.23 13.84 0.16
C ILE A 233 -8.17 12.76 0.27
N LEU A 234 -7.37 12.78 1.34
CA LEU A 234 -6.33 11.79 1.57
C LEU A 234 -6.88 10.39 1.82
N ARG A 235 -7.98 10.26 2.55
CA ARG A 235 -8.65 8.96 2.75
C ARG A 235 -9.25 8.40 1.48
N SER A 236 -9.77 9.25 0.60
CA SER A 236 -10.30 8.80 -0.69
C SER A 236 -9.19 8.40 -1.65
N ALA A 237 -8.12 9.20 -1.70
CA ALA A 237 -6.94 8.89 -2.50
C ALA A 237 -6.24 7.61 -2.01
N ALA A 238 -6.19 7.38 -0.69
CA ALA A 238 -5.42 6.28 -0.13
C ALA A 238 -6.03 5.75 1.20
N PRO A 239 -7.07 4.90 1.11
CA PRO A 239 -7.83 4.45 2.29
C PRO A 239 -7.07 3.49 3.21
N ASN A 240 -6.10 2.74 2.67
CA ASN A 240 -5.35 1.71 3.40
C ASN A 240 -3.85 2.02 3.50
N SER A 241 -3.39 3.14 2.92
CA SER A 241 -1.99 3.53 3.05
C SER A 241 -1.83 4.46 4.25
N ALA A 242 -0.73 4.29 4.97
CA ALA A 242 -0.39 5.16 6.09
C ALA A 242 0.15 6.49 5.56
N LEU A 243 -0.70 7.27 4.89
CA LEU A 243 -0.39 8.65 4.57
C LEU A 243 -0.24 9.41 5.89
N THR A 244 0.87 10.12 5.99
CA THR A 244 1.24 10.93 7.13
C THR A 244 1.41 12.36 6.67
N LEU A 245 0.64 13.24 7.30
CA LEU A 245 0.83 14.68 7.24
C LEU A 245 1.71 15.09 8.41
N THR A 246 2.93 15.53 8.13
CA THR A 246 3.87 16.01 9.14
C THR A 246 4.03 17.52 9.00
N ALA A 247 3.75 18.26 10.07
CA ALA A 247 3.98 19.71 10.11
C ALA A 247 5.35 20.00 10.74
N GLU A 248 6.31 20.41 9.94
CA GLU A 248 7.68 20.74 10.37
C GLU A 248 8.10 22.10 9.84
N GLY A 249 8.63 22.97 10.71
CA GLY A 249 9.16 24.27 10.30
C GLY A 249 8.13 25.22 9.67
N GLY A 250 6.83 25.00 9.89
CA GLY A 250 5.76 25.78 9.27
C GLY A 250 5.34 25.29 7.88
N ILE A 251 5.85 24.13 7.43
CA ILE A 251 5.48 23.48 6.17
C ILE A 251 4.77 22.17 6.49
N LEU A 252 3.68 21.89 5.78
CA LEU A 252 2.94 20.64 5.82
C LEU A 252 3.54 19.69 4.78
N THR A 253 4.12 18.57 5.20
CA THR A 253 4.68 17.57 4.28
C THR A 253 3.76 16.35 4.22
N LEU A 254 3.31 15.99 3.02
CA LEU A 254 2.55 14.78 2.73
C LEU A 254 3.51 13.67 2.25
N SER A 255 3.50 12.56 2.98
CA SER A 255 4.36 11.40 2.73
C SER A 255 3.70 10.12 3.23
N THR A 256 4.25 8.96 2.91
CA THR A 256 3.93 7.69 3.55
C THR A 256 4.70 7.52 4.85
N ARG A 257 4.28 6.57 5.70
CA ARG A 257 5.04 6.18 6.91
C ARG A 257 6.51 5.81 6.66
N TYR A 258 6.87 5.49 5.42
CA TYR A 258 8.21 5.07 5.01
C TYR A 258 9.05 6.20 4.43
N GLY A 259 8.43 7.14 3.71
CA GLY A 259 9.11 8.30 3.11
C GLY A 259 9.05 9.57 3.94
N GLY A 260 8.42 9.53 5.12
CA GLY A 260 8.42 10.65 6.05
C GLY A 260 9.83 11.18 6.29
N VAL A 261 9.97 12.51 6.24
CA VAL A 261 11.16 13.22 6.68
C VAL A 261 11.53 12.66 8.06
N TYR A 262 12.73 12.10 8.16
CA TYR A 262 13.25 11.33 9.29
C TYR A 262 12.65 11.78 10.63
N LYS A 263 11.86 10.91 11.29
CA LYS A 263 11.63 11.06 12.72
C LYS A 263 13.00 10.95 13.39
N PRO A 264 13.54 11.99 14.04
CA PRO A 264 14.80 11.87 14.76
C PRO A 264 14.64 10.77 15.80
N ARG A 265 15.33 9.65 15.60
CA ARG A 265 15.49 8.62 16.63
C ARG A 265 16.73 8.98 17.42
N MET A 266 16.59 9.07 18.73
CA MET A 266 17.72 9.07 19.64
C MET A 266 18.43 7.72 19.49
N ALA A 267 19.47 7.68 18.67
CA ALA A 267 20.40 6.57 18.65
C ALA A 267 21.41 6.82 19.78
N VAL A 268 21.38 5.96 20.79
CA VAL A 268 22.40 5.93 21.83
C VAL A 268 23.58 5.17 21.26
N TYR A 269 24.61 5.90 20.83
CA TYR A 269 25.88 5.30 20.43
C TYR A 269 26.76 5.15 21.67
N SER A 270 27.54 4.07 21.72
CA SER A 270 28.62 4.00 22.68
C SER A 270 29.63 5.08 22.33
N VAL A 271 30.17 5.78 23.33
CA VAL A 271 31.23 6.78 23.13
C VAL A 271 32.42 6.15 22.37
N GLY A 272 32.65 4.84 22.55
CA GLY A 272 33.66 4.08 21.82
C GLY A 272 33.45 4.01 20.30
N ASP A 273 32.21 4.07 19.80
CA ASP A 273 31.90 4.01 18.37
C ASP A 273 32.25 5.32 17.64
N ILE A 274 32.32 6.43 18.38
CA ILE A 274 32.71 7.75 17.85
C ILE A 274 34.24 7.87 17.75
N PHE A 275 34.97 7.14 18.61
CA PHE A 275 36.44 7.12 18.63
C PHE A 275 37.04 5.90 17.93
N ALA A 276 36.22 4.96 17.45
CA ALA A 276 36.69 3.84 16.66
C ALA A 276 37.32 4.37 15.37
N SER A 277 38.62 4.09 15.20
CA SER A 277 39.32 4.44 13.96
C SER A 277 38.57 3.81 12.78
N PRO A 278 38.37 4.54 11.67
CA PRO A 278 37.65 4.02 10.52
C PRO A 278 38.25 2.69 10.10
N SER A 279 37.43 1.63 10.13
CA SER A 279 37.82 0.29 9.73
C SER A 279 37.98 0.27 8.21
N GLY A 280 39.16 0.68 7.75
CA GLY A 280 39.40 0.84 6.32
C GLY A 280 40.64 1.63 5.92
N GLN A 281 41.75 1.51 6.65
CA GLN A 281 43.07 1.77 6.05
C GLN A 281 44.02 0.67 6.49
N HIS A 282 43.99 -0.43 5.74
CA HIS A 282 45.17 -1.28 5.57
C HIS A 282 46.19 -0.45 4.77
N SER A 283 46.78 0.55 5.43
CA SER A 283 47.91 1.29 4.91
C SER A 283 49.13 0.39 5.07
N MET A 284 49.33 -0.48 4.07
CA MET A 284 50.67 -0.97 3.73
C MET A 284 51.56 0.25 3.54
N TYR A 285 52.29 0.66 4.57
CA TYR A 285 53.57 1.37 4.51
C TYR A 285 53.90 1.80 5.94
N GLY A 286 54.85 1.13 6.59
CA GLY A 286 55.41 1.67 7.83
C GLY A 286 56.01 0.69 8.82
N GLY A 287 57.03 -0.06 8.40
CA GLY A 287 58.23 -0.23 9.21
C GLY A 287 58.23 -1.22 10.38
N ARG A 288 59.45 -1.66 10.68
CA ARG A 288 59.92 -2.27 11.93
C ARG A 288 59.94 -3.80 11.97
N ASN A 289 61.01 -4.37 11.39
CA ASN A 289 61.65 -5.52 12.05
C ASN A 289 63.17 -5.58 11.74
N GLY A 290 63.97 -5.77 12.79
CA GLY A 290 65.44 -5.93 12.77
C GLY A 290 66.20 -4.63 13.11
N GLY A 291 66.80 -4.41 14.28
CA GLY A 291 67.26 -5.34 15.32
C GLY A 291 68.80 -5.39 15.34
N LEU A 292 69.39 -5.05 16.51
CA LEU A 292 70.79 -5.26 16.93
C LEU A 292 71.85 -4.38 16.21
N GLY A 293 72.51 -3.44 16.89
CA GLY A 293 73.64 -3.65 17.82
C GLY A 293 74.89 -3.05 17.14
N GLY A 294 75.61 -2.07 17.67
CA GLY A 294 76.27 -2.07 18.97
C GLY A 294 77.77 -2.43 18.80
N ASN A 295 78.60 -1.40 18.57
CA ASN A 295 79.98 -1.26 19.09
C ASN A 295 81.20 -1.85 18.32
N TYR A 296 82.29 -1.07 18.44
CA TYR A 296 83.74 -1.34 18.29
C TYR A 296 84.51 -1.11 16.95
N GLY A 297 85.48 -0.18 17.05
CA GLY A 297 86.82 -0.21 16.41
C GLY A 297 86.86 0.21 14.94
N GLY A 298 87.67 1.18 14.48
CA GLY A 298 89.08 1.42 14.81
C GLY A 298 89.95 1.06 13.59
N ALA A 299 90.89 1.95 13.23
CA ALA A 299 91.91 1.88 12.16
C ALA A 299 91.45 2.30 10.75
N MET A 300 91.88 3.48 10.27
CA MET A 300 93.16 3.75 9.60
C MET A 300 93.45 2.80 8.43
N MET A 301 93.28 3.27 7.20
CA MET A 301 94.18 2.95 6.09
C MET A 301 94.18 4.08 5.05
N ARG A 302 95.35 4.72 4.96
CA ARG A 302 95.95 5.52 3.87
C ARG A 302 95.25 6.78 3.37
#